data_AF-A0AA42GLT4-F1
#
_entry.id   AF-A0AA42GLT4-F1
#
_cell.length_a   1.000
_cell.length_b   1.000
_cell.length_c   1.000
_cell.angle_alpha   90.00
_cell.angle_beta   90.00
_cell.angle_gamma   90.00
#
_symmetry.space_group_name_H-M   'P 1'
#
loop_
_entity.id
_entity.type
_entity.pdbx_description
1 polymer ?
#
loop_
_entity_poly.entity_id
_entity_poly.type
_entity_poly.pdbx_seq_one_letter_code
_entity_poly.pdbx_strand_id
1 'polypeptide(L)' 'MQLTATKAMLLALLLALINGPALAGSGKVAGGGVARTIECNHNMARNLELDEQLKRRSDTPPGRTRARLSARFLLA' A
#
# COMPACT_ATOMS: atom_id res chain seq x y z
N MET A 1 -5.07 6.83 14.33
CA MET A 1 -6.33 6.52 13.61
C MET A 1 -7.33 5.98 14.62
N GLN A 2 -8.42 6.71 14.91
CA GLN A 2 -9.50 6.15 15.72
C GLN A 2 -10.44 5.35 14.80
N LEU A 3 -10.63 4.07 15.10
CA LEU A 3 -11.58 3.23 14.36
C LEU A 3 -12.97 3.43 14.94
N THR A 4 -13.91 3.81 14.08
CA THR A 4 -15.34 3.80 14.42
C THR A 4 -15.83 2.36 14.58
N ALA A 5 -16.85 2.15 15.41
CA ALA A 5 -17.39 0.82 15.72
C ALA A 5 -17.72 0.01 14.45
N THR A 6 -18.30 0.66 13.43
CA THR A 6 -18.61 0.02 12.14
C THR A 6 -17.35 -0.47 11.42
N LYS A 7 -16.27 0.33 11.41
CA LYS A 7 -14.99 -0.05 10.79
C LYS A 7 -14.34 -1.19 11.56
N ALA A 8 -14.39 -1.16 12.89
CA ALA A 8 -13.89 -2.23 13.74
C ALA A 8 -14.66 -3.55 13.49
N MET A 9 -15.97 -3.50 13.37
CA MET A 9 -16.81 -4.67 13.10
C MET A 9 -16.53 -5.26 11.71
N LEU A 10 -16.33 -4.40 10.71
CA LEU A 10 -16.02 -4.81 9.34
C LEU A 10 -14.63 -5.47 9.27
N LEU A 11 -13.64 -4.94 9.99
CA LEU A 11 -12.33 -5.58 10.11
C LEU A 11 -12.39 -6.91 10.86
N ALA A 12 -13.16 -7.00 11.93
CA ALA A 12 -13.34 -8.24 12.68
C ALA A 12 -13.99 -9.33 11.81
N LEU A 13 -15.01 -8.98 11.02
CA LEU A 13 -15.61 -9.89 10.05
C LEU A 13 -14.61 -10.34 8.99
N LEU A 14 -13.82 -9.42 8.45
CA LEU A 14 -12.79 -9.73 7.46
C LEU A 14 -11.74 -10.68 8.05
N LEU A 15 -11.30 -10.42 9.27
CA LEU A 15 -10.34 -11.25 9.98
C LEU A 15 -10.91 -12.67 10.22
N ALA A 16 -12.19 -12.78 10.57
CA ALA A 16 -12.88 -14.06 10.74
C ALA A 16 -13.06 -14.81 9.42
N LEU A 17 -13.32 -14.14 8.30
CA LEU A 17 -13.42 -14.79 6.99
C LEU A 17 -12.06 -15.29 6.49
N ILE A 18 -10.99 -14.54 6.76
CA ILE A 18 -9.62 -14.91 6.37
C ILE A 18 -9.12 -16.10 7.21
N ASN A 19 -9.37 -16.09 8.53
CA ASN A 19 -8.79 -17.06 9.46
C ASN A 19 -9.76 -18.16 9.91
N GLY A 20 -11.07 -17.98 9.72
CA GLY A 20 -12.11 -18.93 10.11
C GLY A 20 -11.92 -20.33 9.53
N PRO A 21 -11.54 -20.49 8.25
CA PRO A 21 -11.25 -21.81 7.69
C PRO A 21 -10.04 -22.51 8.35
N ALA A 22 -9.05 -21.75 8.81
CA ALA A 22 -7.92 -22.28 9.58
C ALA A 22 -8.36 -22.70 10.99
N LEU A 23 -9.25 -21.92 11.62
CA LEU A 23 -9.81 -22.20 12.94
C LEU A 23 -10.76 -23.42 12.94
N ALA A 24 -11.42 -23.69 11.81
CA ALA A 24 -12.29 -24.85 11.60
C ALA A 24 -11.53 -26.18 11.38
N GLY A 25 -10.21 -26.23 11.56
CA GLY A 25 -9.43 -27.47 11.54
C GLY A 25 -9.26 -28.12 10.17
N SER A 26 -9.58 -27.42 9.07
CA SER A 26 -9.33 -27.91 7.71
C SER A 26 -7.84 -27.80 7.38
N GLY A 27 -7.05 -28.79 7.80
CA GLY A 27 -5.58 -28.78 7.77
C GLY A 27 -4.92 -28.49 6.41
N LYS A 28 -5.60 -28.73 5.28
CA LYS A 28 -5.11 -28.34 3.95
C LYS A 28 -5.33 -26.86 3.60
N VAL A 29 -6.37 -26.25 4.17
CA VAL A 29 -6.69 -24.82 4.00
C VAL A 29 -5.83 -23.96 4.93
N ALA A 30 -5.48 -24.49 6.11
CA ALA A 30 -4.66 -23.79 7.10
C ALA A 30 -3.24 -23.47 6.60
N GLY A 31 -2.52 -24.43 5.99
CA GLY A 31 -1.16 -24.19 5.47
C GLY A 31 -1.12 -23.21 4.29
N GLY A 32 -2.04 -23.36 3.34
CA GLY A 32 -2.18 -22.44 2.20
C GLY A 32 -2.62 -21.04 2.63
N GLY A 33 -3.55 -20.95 3.59
CA GLY A 33 -4.01 -19.68 4.15
C GLY A 33 -2.90 -18.90 4.87
N VAL A 34 -2.06 -19.59 5.66
CA VAL A 34 -0.89 -18.97 6.31
C VAL A 34 0.12 -18.50 5.27
N ALA A 35 0.46 -19.32 4.26
CA ALA A 35 1.37 -18.92 3.19
C ALA A 35 0.86 -17.69 2.43
N ARG A 36 -0.42 -17.65 2.07
CA ARG A 36 -1.06 -16.50 1.42
C ARG A 36 -1.10 -15.26 2.30
N THR A 37 -1.25 -15.42 3.61
CA THR A 37 -1.22 -14.31 4.57
C THR A 37 0.19 -13.72 4.66
N ILE A 38 1.22 -14.58 4.68
CA ILE A 38 2.63 -14.16 4.66
C ILE A 38 2.95 -13.41 3.35
N GLU A 39 2.55 -13.96 2.19
CA GLU A 39 2.71 -13.31 0.88
C GLU A 39 2.02 -11.95 0.83
N CYS A 40 0.77 -11.87 1.31
CA CYS A 40 -0.01 -10.64 1.34
C CYS A 40 0.64 -9.58 2.23
N ASN A 41 1.04 -9.96 3.46
CA ASN A 41 1.68 -9.06 4.41
C ASN A 41 3.02 -8.54 3.87
N HIS A 42 3.81 -9.40 3.23
CA HIS A 42 5.07 -9.01 2.61
C HIS A 42 4.85 -8.00 1.47
N ASN A 43 3.86 -8.24 0.60
CA ASN A 43 3.54 -7.33 -0.49
C ASN A 43 3.01 -5.97 0.02
N MET A 44 2.21 -5.99 1.09
CA MET A 44 1.71 -4.77 1.72
C MET A 44 2.84 -3.94 2.35
N ALA A 45 3.75 -4.58 3.09
CA ALA A 45 4.92 -3.93 3.66
C ALA A 45 5.79 -3.29 2.57
N ARG A 46 6.04 -4.00 1.47
CA ARG A 46 6.77 -3.48 0.31
C ARG A 46 6.09 -2.25 -0.30
N ASN A 47 4.77 -2.27 -0.49
CA ASN A 47 4.05 -1.13 -1.04
C ASN A 47 4.08 0.09 -0.11
N LEU A 48 3.98 -0.12 1.21
CA LEU A 48 4.15 0.95 2.19
C LEU A 48 5.55 1.56 2.14
N GLU A 49 6.58 0.73 1.99
CA GLU A 49 7.96 1.21 1.83
C GLU A 49 8.12 2.02 0.55
N LEU A 50 7.54 1.56 -0.57
CA LEU A 50 7.56 2.29 -1.84
C LEU A 50 6.83 3.63 -1.74
N ASP A 51 5.68 3.68 -1.07
CA ASP A 51 4.92 4.93 -0.86
C ASP A 51 5.73 5.93 -0.03
N GLU A 52 6.36 5.49 1.06
CA GLU A 52 7.25 6.33 1.85
C GLU A 52 8.49 6.81 1.07
N GLN A 53 9.07 5.95 0.22
CA GLN A 53 10.17 6.35 -0.67
C GLN A 53 9.72 7.39 -1.70
N LEU A 54 8.54 7.23 -2.29
CA LEU A 54 7.96 8.19 -3.24
C LEU A 54 7.69 9.53 -2.57
N LYS A 55 7.12 9.50 -1.36
CA LYS A 55 6.88 10.69 -0.55
C LYS A 55 8.18 11.43 -0.23
N ARG A 56 9.23 10.73 0.20
CA ARG A 56 10.57 11.31 0.41
C ARG A 56 11.19 11.87 -0.86
N ARG A 57 10.98 11.24 -2.02
CA ARG A 57 11.45 11.75 -3.32
C ARG A 57 10.60 12.94 -3.82
N SER A 58 9.35 13.07 -3.37
CA SER A 58 8.47 14.17 -3.78
C SER A 58 8.88 15.54 -3.22
N ASP A 59 9.64 15.57 -2.13
CA ASP A 59 10.16 16.81 -1.51
C ASP A 59 11.23 17.51 -2.36
N THR A 60 11.71 16.88 -3.44
CA THR A 60 12.49 17.53 -4.49
C THR A 60 11.78 17.37 -5.82
N PRO A 61 10.85 18.27 -6.19
CA PRO A 61 10.41 18.34 -7.58
C PRO A 61 11.69 18.47 -8.44
N PRO A 62 11.80 17.79 -9.60
CA PRO A 62 12.88 18.09 -10.53
C PRO A 62 12.82 19.59 -10.75
N GLY A 63 13.81 20.30 -10.21
CA GLY A 63 13.78 21.76 -10.16
C GLY A 63 13.45 22.19 -11.56
N ARG A 64 12.34 22.92 -11.74
CA ARG A 64 11.94 23.43 -13.06
C ARG A 64 13.13 24.24 -13.56
N THR A 65 14.02 23.62 -14.33
CA THR A 65 15.03 24.35 -15.08
C THR A 65 14.18 25.25 -15.93
N ARG A 66 14.20 26.54 -15.60
CA ARG A 66 13.47 27.56 -16.33
C ARG A 66 13.94 27.37 -17.76
N ALA A 67 13.11 26.75 -18.60
CA ALA A 67 13.45 26.50 -19.98
C ALA A 67 13.66 27.88 -20.56
N ARG A 68 14.94 28.26 -20.70
CA ARG A 68 15.29 29.58 -21.17
C ARG A 68 14.91 29.52 -22.64
N LEU A 69 13.77 30.13 -22.97
CA LEU A 69 13.31 30.24 -24.34
C LEU A 69 14.52 30.70 -25.17
N SER A 70 14.86 29.93 -26.20
CA SER A 70 15.99 30.29 -27.05
C SER A 70 15.78 31.71 -27.56
N ALA A 71 16.85 32.49 -27.73
CA ALA A 71 16.78 33.90 -28.12
C ALA A 71 15.92 34.18 -29.37
N ARG A 72 15.67 33.15 -30.19
CA ARG A 72 14.76 33.16 -31.34
C ARG A 72 13.29 33.41 -31.01
N PHE A 73 12.85 33.22 -29.76
CA PHE A 73 11.48 33.44 -29.32
C PHE A 73 11.31 34.70 -28.44
N LEU A 74 12.36 35.53 -28.30
CA LEU A 74 12.34 36.76 -27.50
C LEU A 74 12.05 38.03 -28.32
N LEU A 75 11.44 37.90 -29.50
CA LEU A 75 11.10 39.02 -30.39
C LEU A 75 9.59 39.07 -30.65
N ALA A 76 8.90 39.87 -29.84
CA ALA A 76 7.82 40.81 -30.21
C ALA A 76 7.33 41.50 -28.93
#